data_AF-A0A9E4IUK3-F1
#
_entry.id   AF-A0A9E4IUK3-F1
#
_cell.length_a   1.000
_cell.length_b   1.000
_cell.length_c   1.000
_cell.angle_alpha   90.00
_cell.angle_beta   90.00
_cell.angle_gamma   90.00
#
_symmetry.space_group_name_H-M   'P 1'
#
loop_
_entity.id
_entity.type
_entity.pdbx_description
1 polymer ?
#
loop_
_entity_poly.entity_id
_entity_poly.type
_entity_poly.pdbx_seq_one_letter_code
_entity_poly.pdbx_strand_id
1 'polypeptide(L)'
;MKAVTAQSAAAALAAMGLCMAAACAQPPADAGDTYVPPRTTDGQPDLQGVWQALNTAAWDIHDHSASAGVPAGQGVVDGND
;
A
#
# COMPACT_ATOMS: atom_id res chain seq x y z
N MET A 1 26.39 -12.94 -45.32
CA MET A 1 25.56 -13.27 -44.14
C MET A 1 26.45 -13.68 -42.95
N LYS A 2 27.31 -12.80 -42.42
CA LYS A 2 28.16 -13.10 -41.23
C LYS A 2 28.29 -11.97 -40.21
N ALA A 3 27.67 -10.80 -40.44
CA ALA A 3 27.83 -9.63 -39.56
C ALA A 3 26.66 -9.37 -38.61
N VAL A 4 25.52 -10.08 -38.74
CA VAL A 4 24.31 -9.80 -37.94
C VAL A 4 24.38 -10.43 -36.55
N THR A 5 25.02 -11.59 -36.39
CA THR A 5 25.05 -12.33 -35.11
C THR A 5 25.96 -11.69 -34.05
N ALA A 6 27.04 -11.00 -34.46
CA ALA A 6 27.93 -10.30 -33.53
C ALA A 6 27.31 -8.99 -32.99
N GLN A 7 26.46 -8.34 -33.79
CA GLN A 7 25.78 -7.11 -33.42
C GLN A 7 24.77 -7.32 -32.28
N SER A 8 24.11 -8.48 -32.25
CA SER A 8 23.10 -8.83 -31.24
C SER A 8 23.72 -9.07 -29.85
N ALA A 9 24.91 -9.68 -29.78
CA ALA A 9 25.61 -9.92 -28.51
C ALA A 9 26.20 -8.64 -27.92
N ALA A 10 26.76 -7.76 -28.77
CA ALA A 10 27.27 -6.46 -28.36
C ALA A 10 26.15 -5.52 -27.86
N ALA A 11 24.99 -5.55 -28.51
CA ALA A 11 23.82 -4.78 -28.08
C ALA A 11 23.26 -5.28 -26.73
N ALA A 12 23.26 -6.59 -26.47
CA ALA A 12 22.79 -7.15 -25.20
C ALA A 12 23.72 -6.79 -24.02
N LEU A 13 25.05 -6.81 -24.23
CA LEU A 13 26.03 -6.41 -23.21
C LEU A 13 25.99 -4.90 -22.92
N ALA A 14 25.84 -4.07 -23.96
CA ALA A 14 25.68 -2.63 -23.82
C ALA A 14 24.37 -2.25 -23.09
N ALA A 15 23.27 -2.96 -23.40
CA ALA A 15 22.00 -2.76 -22.70
C ALA A 15 22.06 -3.17 -21.22
N MET A 16 22.71 -4.29 -20.90
CA MET A 16 22.90 -4.73 -19.51
C MET A 16 23.78 -3.75 -18.70
N GLY A 17 24.85 -3.23 -19.32
CA GLY A 17 25.71 -2.21 -18.70
C GLY A 17 24.99 -0.89 -18.45
N LEU A 18 24.11 -0.47 -19.38
CA LEU A 18 23.31 0.75 -19.22
C LEU A 18 22.26 0.60 -18.11
N CYS A 19 21.66 -0.59 -17.95
CA CYS A 19 20.74 -0.87 -16.85
C CYS A 19 21.44 -0.86 -15.47
N MET A 20 22.66 -1.38 -15.36
CA MET A 20 23.44 -1.32 -14.10
C MET A 20 23.89 0.10 -13.76
N ALA A 21 24.27 0.92 -14.75
CA ALA A 21 24.66 2.31 -14.52
C ALA A 21 23.50 3.20 -14.05
N ALA A 22 22.27 2.90 -14.47
CA ALA A 22 21.08 3.61 -14.00
C ALA A 22 20.75 3.32 -12.53
N ALA A 23 21.02 2.10 -12.05
CA ALA A 23 20.76 1.71 -10.65
C ALA A 23 21.70 2.40 -9.64
N CYS A 24 22.93 2.74 -10.04
CA CYS A 24 23.87 3.47 -9.17
C CYS A 24 23.77 4.99 -9.25
N ALA A 25 22.93 5.53 -10.15
CA ALA A 25 22.75 6.98 -10.36
C ALA A 25 21.43 7.51 -9.78
N GLN A 26 20.70 6.69 -9.02
CA GLN A 26 19.48 7.17 -8.36
C GLN A 26 19.88 8.16 -7.24
N PRO A 27 19.30 9.36 -7.20
CA PRO A 27 19.45 10.22 -6.03
C PRO A 27 18.96 9.45 -4.80
N PRO A 28 19.55 9.69 -3.60
CA PRO A 28 19.02 9.10 -2.38
C PRO A 28 17.52 9.43 -2.31
N ALA A 29 16.72 8.41 -2.02
CA ALA A 29 15.29 8.61 -1.79
C ALA A 29 15.13 9.75 -0.77
N ASP A 30 14.25 10.70 -1.07
CA ASP A 30 13.87 11.72 -0.10
C ASP A 30 13.39 10.98 1.15
N ALA A 31 14.21 11.04 2.21
CA ALA A 31 13.86 10.51 3.51
C ALA A 31 12.88 11.50 4.11
N GLY A 32 11.67 11.54 3.54
CA GLY A 32 10.58 12.33 4.07
C GLY A 32 10.41 12.05 5.55
N ASP A 33 9.85 13.01 6.28
CA ASP A 33 9.70 12.91 7.72
C ASP A 33 9.13 11.55 8.11
N THR A 34 9.91 10.78 8.87
CA THR A 34 9.49 9.47 9.34
C THR A 34 8.33 9.70 10.30
N TYR A 35 7.13 9.28 9.91
CA TYR A 35 5.95 9.38 10.77
C TYR A 35 6.21 8.64 12.08
N VAL A 36 6.16 9.37 13.19
CA VAL A 36 6.21 8.80 14.54
C VAL A 36 4.78 8.75 15.07
N PRO A 37 4.17 7.56 15.21
CA PRO A 37 2.82 7.45 15.73
C PRO A 37 2.76 7.89 17.20
N PRO A 38 1.64 8.48 17.64
CA PRO A 38 1.43 8.81 19.04
C PRO A 38 1.50 7.55 19.92
N ARG A 39 1.93 7.74 21.16
CA ARG A 39 1.97 6.69 22.19
C ARG A 39 1.25 7.16 23.44
N THR A 40 0.66 6.22 24.15
CA THR A 40 0.04 6.46 25.44
C THR A 40 1.09 6.79 26.52
N THR A 41 0.67 7.27 27.68
CA THR A 41 1.59 7.62 28.78
C THR A 41 2.38 6.43 29.33
N ASP A 42 1.87 5.21 29.16
CA ASP A 42 2.51 3.93 29.46
C ASP A 42 3.33 3.36 28.29
N GLY A 43 3.43 4.08 27.16
CA GLY A 43 4.30 3.76 26.04
C GLY A 43 3.72 2.79 25.01
N GLN A 44 2.46 2.38 25.14
CA GLN A 44 1.79 1.56 24.12
C GLN A 44 1.47 2.39 22.88
N PRO A 45 1.29 1.75 21.70
CA PRO A 45 0.73 2.45 20.54
C PRO A 45 -0.60 3.11 20.91
N ASP A 46 -0.75 4.40 20.59
CA ASP A 46 -2.03 5.06 20.72
C ASP A 46 -2.90 4.70 19.51
N LEU A 47 -3.97 3.95 19.75
CA LEU A 47 -4.92 3.51 18.72
C LEU A 47 -6.18 4.37 18.69
N GLN A 48 -6.23 5.48 19.42
CA GLN A 48 -7.37 6.39 19.36
C GLN A 48 -7.54 6.91 17.93
N GLY A 49 -8.65 6.56 17.28
CA GLY A 49 -8.92 6.86 15.87
C GLY A 49 -8.72 5.69 14.90
N VAL A 50 -8.17 4.57 15.36
CA VAL A 50 -8.15 3.29 14.63
C VAL A 50 -9.22 2.39 15.23
N TRP A 51 -10.22 2.05 14.42
CA TRP A 51 -11.34 1.20 14.85
C TRP A 51 -11.38 -0.06 14.01
N GLN A 52 -11.64 -1.20 14.65
CA GLN A 52 -11.82 -2.48 13.98
C GLN A 52 -13.26 -2.96 14.14
N ALA A 53 -13.93 -3.23 13.03
CA ALA A 53 -15.23 -3.89 13.03
C ALA A 53 -15.05 -5.42 13.09
N LEU A 54 -15.71 -6.06 14.04
CA LEU A 54 -15.76 -7.53 14.19
C LEU A 54 -17.18 -8.08 13.94
N ASN A 55 -18.04 -7.26 13.33
CA ASN A 55 -19.45 -7.54 13.05
C ASN A 55 -19.82 -7.01 11.64
N THR A 56 -21.12 -6.92 11.34
CA THR A 56 -21.63 -6.40 10.06
C THR A 56 -21.35 -4.92 9.85
N ALA A 57 -20.94 -4.17 10.87
CA ALA A 57 -20.54 -2.78 10.72
C ALA A 57 -19.26 -2.59 9.89
N ALA A 58 -18.61 -3.69 9.49
CA ALA A 58 -17.60 -3.69 8.44
C ALA A 58 -18.17 -3.31 7.05
N TRP A 59 -19.48 -3.42 6.86
CA TRP A 59 -20.17 -3.03 5.62
C TRP A 59 -20.75 -1.62 5.67
N ASP A 60 -21.48 -1.30 6.75
CA ASP A 60 -22.00 0.05 7.03
C ASP A 60 -22.05 0.27 8.55
N ILE A 61 -21.65 1.44 9.02
CA ILE A 61 -21.63 1.78 10.45
C ILE A 61 -23.04 2.04 11.01
N HIS A 62 -24.01 2.35 10.14
CA HIS A 62 -25.44 2.45 10.44
C HIS A 62 -26.14 1.11 10.27
N ASP A 63 -27.39 1.02 10.70
CA ASP A 63 -28.24 -0.14 10.41
C ASP A 63 -28.51 -0.22 8.92
N HIS A 64 -28.47 -1.43 8.37
CA HIS A 64 -28.71 -1.62 6.97
C HIS A 64 -29.41 -2.95 6.67
N SER A 65 -30.31 -2.90 5.69
CA SER A 65 -30.89 -4.11 5.09
C SER A 65 -29.88 -4.80 4.18
N ALA A 66 -30.16 -6.06 3.84
CA ALA A 66 -29.34 -6.80 2.89
C ALA A 66 -29.45 -6.18 1.48
N SER A 67 -28.34 -6.17 0.75
CA SER A 67 -28.28 -5.82 -0.67
C SER A 67 -27.35 -6.79 -1.41
N ALA A 68 -27.19 -6.62 -2.73
CA ALA A 68 -26.40 -7.55 -3.53
C ALA A 68 -24.93 -7.57 -3.04
N GLY A 69 -24.51 -8.68 -2.44
CA GLY A 69 -23.16 -8.86 -1.89
C GLY A 69 -22.94 -8.28 -0.49
N VAL A 70 -23.97 -7.70 0.13
CA VAL A 70 -23.90 -7.12 1.49
C VAL A 70 -25.00 -7.74 2.35
N PRO A 71 -24.67 -8.46 3.44
CA PRO A 71 -25.69 -9.00 4.35
C PRO A 71 -26.43 -7.86 5.08
N ALA A 72 -27.60 -8.12 5.65
CA ALA A 72 -28.21 -7.17 6.58
C ALA A 72 -27.37 -7.09 7.87
N GLY A 73 -27.36 -5.94 8.53
CA GLY A 73 -26.48 -5.70 9.67
C GLY A 73 -27.03 -4.66 10.64
N GLN A 74 -26.67 -4.83 11.92
CA GLN A 74 -26.81 -3.80 12.93
C GLN A 74 -25.57 -2.90 12.93
N GLY A 75 -25.79 -1.60 13.00
CA GLY A 75 -24.79 -0.56 13.12
C GLY A 75 -24.24 -0.45 14.54
N VAL A 76 -23.32 0.49 14.73
CA VAL A 76 -22.68 0.79 16.02
C VAL A 76 -22.84 2.25 16.44
N VAL A 77 -23.50 3.06 15.62
CA VAL A 77 -23.82 4.46 15.93
C VAL A 77 -25.18 4.59 16.58
N ASP A 78 -25.29 5.51 17.54
CA ASP A 78 -26.56 5.89 18.13
C ASP A 78 -27.39 6.76 17.16
N GLY A 79 -28.73 6.73 17.28
CA GLY A 79 -29.63 7.59 16.49
C GLY A 79 -29.75 7.16 15.03
N ASN A 80 -29.96 5.87 14.82
CA ASN A 80 -29.85 5.15 13.55
C ASN A 80 -31.10 5.31 12.66
N ASP A 81 -31.55 6.55 12.48
CA ASP A 81 -32.80 6.96 11.81
C ASP A 81 -32.59 7.46 10.38
#